data_AF-A0A2E4MBY9-F1
#
_entry.id   AF-A0A2E4MBY9-F1
#
_cell.length_a   1.000
_cell.length_b   1.000
_cell.length_c   1.000
_cell.angle_alpha   90.00
_cell.angle_beta   90.00
_cell.angle_gamma   90.00
#
_symmetry.space_group_name_H-M   'P 1'
#
loop_
_entity.id
_entity.type
_entity.pdbx_description
1 polymer ?
#
loop_
_entity_poly.entity_id
_entity_poly.type
_entity_poly.pdbx_seq_one_letter_code
_entity_poly.pdbx_strand_id
1 'polypeptide(L)'
;MNKLFEDEKIYSVGEIGEIMNVSSVTVHANIKRFPEIFEENTYWFGNDRRIKGSTLNEFVQKKHTVNKLSGHSDIKTTKDAYETKNKG
;
A
#
# COMPACT_ATOMS: atom_id res chain seq x y z
N MET A 1 6.85 2.41 14.81
CA MET A 1 6.41 2.62 13.42
C MET A 1 5.19 1.74 13.20
N ASN A 2 4.00 2.29 12.93
CA ASN A 2 2.80 1.48 12.72
C ASN A 2 2.89 0.87 11.30
N LYS A 3 3.05 -0.46 11.23
CA LYS A 3 3.02 -1.22 9.97
C LYS A 3 1.56 -1.50 9.61
N LEU A 4 1.20 -1.30 8.34
CA LEU A 4 -0.16 -1.54 7.81
C LEU A 4 -0.36 -3.00 7.42
N PHE A 5 0.73 -3.67 7.05
CA PHE A 5 0.75 -5.07 6.64
C PHE A 5 1.66 -5.87 7.57
N GLU A 6 1.33 -7.14 7.77
CA GLU A 6 2.21 -8.10 8.46
C GLU A 6 3.32 -8.53 7.50
N ASP A 7 4.59 -8.39 7.91
CA ASP A 7 5.73 -8.50 6.99
C ASP A 7 5.81 -9.85 6.26
N GLU A 8 5.51 -10.95 6.95
CA GLU A 8 5.59 -12.31 6.40
C GLU A 8 4.31 -12.76 5.68
N LYS A 9 3.22 -11.99 5.77
CA LYS A 9 1.95 -12.34 5.13
C LYS A 9 1.95 -11.94 3.66
N ILE A 10 1.35 -12.77 2.83
CA ILE A 10 1.15 -12.51 1.41
C ILE A 10 -0.30 -12.09 1.20
N TYR A 11 -0.50 -10.95 0.53
CA TYR A 11 -1.81 -10.36 0.29
C TYR A 11 -2.14 -10.34 -1.21
N SER A 12 -3.36 -10.70 -1.56
CA SER A 12 -3.91 -10.49 -2.90
C SER A 12 -4.11 -9.00 -3.19
N VAL A 13 -4.20 -8.64 -4.47
CA VAL A 13 -4.52 -7.26 -4.88
C VAL A 13 -5.87 -6.80 -4.31
N GLY A 14 -6.83 -7.71 -4.16
CA GLY A 14 -8.11 -7.42 -3.52
C GLY A 14 -7.96 -7.01 -2.06
N GLU A 15 -7.28 -7.83 -1.25
CA GLU A 15 -7.01 -7.56 0.17
C GLU A 15 -6.24 -6.25 0.37
N ILE A 16 -5.25 -5.98 -0.49
CA ILE A 16 -4.48 -4.72 -0.45
C ILE A 16 -5.41 -3.52 -0.69
N GLY A 17 -6.30 -3.63 -1.69
CA GLY A 17 -7.28 -2.60 -1.99
C GLY A 17 -8.23 -2.32 -0.83
N GLU A 18 -8.73 -3.37 -0.18
CA GLU A 18 -9.59 -3.24 1.01
C GLU A 18 -8.85 -2.57 2.18
N ILE A 19 -7.65 -3.02 2.51
CA ILE A 19 -6.83 -2.47 3.61
C ILE A 19 -6.49 -0.99 3.36
N MET A 20 -6.14 -0.66 2.12
CA MET A 20 -5.76 0.71 1.74
C MET A 20 -6.95 1.60 1.37
N ASN A 21 -8.17 1.05 1.35
CA ASN A 21 -9.39 1.71 0.89
C ASN A 21 -9.25 2.30 -0.54
N VAL A 22 -8.74 1.50 -1.47
CA VAL A 22 -8.57 1.85 -2.90
C VAL A 22 -9.02 0.71 -3.81
N SER A 23 -9.35 1.03 -5.07
CA SER A 23 -9.71 -0.01 -6.03
C SER A 23 -8.53 -0.93 -6.39
N SER A 24 -8.83 -2.18 -6.74
CA SER A 24 -7.85 -3.14 -7.26
C SER A 24 -7.15 -2.63 -8.54
N VAL A 25 -7.82 -1.82 -9.35
CA VAL A 25 -7.23 -1.16 -10.53
C VAL A 25 -6.13 -0.19 -10.12
N THR A 26 -6.36 0.60 -9.07
CA THR A 26 -5.36 1.52 -8.51
C THR A 26 -4.15 0.77 -7.97
N VAL A 27 -4.36 -0.36 -7.31
CA VAL A 27 -3.26 -1.21 -6.82
C VAL A 27 -2.43 -1.74 -7.99
N HIS A 28 -3.06 -2.33 -9.01
CA HIS A 28 -2.37 -2.78 -10.22
C HIS A 28 -1.59 -1.67 -10.92
N ALA A 29 -2.15 -0.46 -11.01
CA ALA A 29 -1.47 0.68 -11.61
C ALA A 29 -0.20 1.08 -10.82
N ASN A 30 -0.26 1.06 -9.48
CA ASN A 30 0.92 1.35 -8.66
C ASN A 30 1.99 0.25 -8.81
N ILE A 31 1.60 -1.02 -8.83
CA ILE A 31 2.56 -2.11 -9.03
C ILE A 31 3.30 -1.97 -10.37
N LYS A 32 2.56 -1.63 -11.44
CA LYS A 32 3.17 -1.37 -12.76
C LYS A 32 4.06 -0.13 -12.80
N ARG A 33 3.76 0.88 -11.98
CA ARG A 33 4.50 2.15 -11.94
C ARG A 33 5.80 2.08 -11.16
N PHE A 34 5.91 1.16 -10.20
CA PHE A 34 7.08 0.99 -9.34
C PHE A 34 7.60 -0.46 -9.36
N PRO A 35 7.99 -0.99 -10.54
CA PRO A 35 8.43 -2.38 -10.65
C PRO A 35 9.61 -2.69 -9.73
N GLU A 36 10.49 -1.71 -9.49
CA GLU A 36 11.70 -1.87 -8.67
C GLU A 36 11.43 -2.20 -7.19
N ILE A 37 10.20 -1.97 -6.73
CA ILE A 37 9.78 -2.28 -5.35
C ILE A 37 9.10 -3.65 -5.30
N PHE A 38 8.29 -3.97 -6.32
CA PHE A 38 7.39 -5.12 -6.27
C PHE A 38 7.98 -6.39 -6.91
N GLU A 39 9.01 -6.29 -7.74
CA GLU A 39 9.51 -7.42 -8.54
C GLU A 39 9.99 -8.62 -7.71
N GLU A 40 10.76 -8.40 -6.64
CA GLU A 40 11.38 -9.49 -5.87
C GLU A 40 10.41 -10.26 -4.95
N ASN A 41 9.25 -9.67 -4.63
CA ASN A 41 8.33 -10.18 -3.61
C ASN A 41 6.88 -10.23 -4.11
N THR A 42 6.70 -10.32 -5.43
CA THR A 42 5.43 -10.56 -6.08
C THR A 42 5.33 -12.01 -6.52
N TYR A 43 4.24 -12.66 -6.17
CA TYR A 43 3.93 -14.04 -6.47
C TYR A 43 2.69 -14.12 -7.35
N TRP A 44 2.65 -15.12 -8.23
CA TRP A 44 1.48 -15.39 -9.08
C TRP A 44 0.78 -16.64 -8.59
N PHE A 45 -0.53 -16.53 -8.34
CA PHE A 45 -1.41 -17.63 -8.00
C PHE A 45 -2.52 -17.70 -9.06
N GLY A 46 -2.25 -18.41 -10.14
CA GLY A 46 -3.08 -18.37 -11.34
C GLY A 46 -3.08 -16.96 -11.95
N ASN A 47 -4.26 -16.35 -12.02
CA ASN A 47 -4.43 -14.96 -12.52
C ASN A 47 -4.36 -13.90 -11.41
N ASP A 48 -4.21 -14.32 -10.15
CA ASP A 48 -4.13 -13.41 -9.01
C ASP A 48 -2.67 -13.09 -8.67
N ARG A 49 -2.37 -11.79 -8.59
CA ARG A 49 -1.05 -11.30 -8.19
C ARG A 49 -1.06 -11.06 -6.69
N ARG A 50 -0.08 -11.60 -5.99
CA ARG A 50 0.03 -11.48 -4.53
C ARG A 50 1.37 -10.93 -4.11
N ILE A 51 1.39 -10.18 -3.00
CA ILE A 51 2.54 -9.36 -2.61
C ILE A 51 2.82 -9.55 -1.13
N LYS A 52 4.10 -9.70 -0.78
CA LYS A 52 4.54 -9.79 0.62
C LYS A 52 4.31 -8.47 1.37
N GLY A 53 3.86 -8.56 2.61
CA GLY A 53 3.52 -7.39 3.44
C GLY A 53 4.71 -6.45 3.69
N SER A 54 5.92 -6.98 3.80
CA SER A 54 7.15 -6.18 3.94
C SER A 54 7.33 -5.20 2.77
N THR A 55 7.10 -5.67 1.55
CA THR A 55 7.17 -4.87 0.32
C THR A 55 6.09 -3.80 0.26
N LEU A 56 4.88 -4.12 0.72
CA LEU A 56 3.79 -3.15 0.81
C LEU A 56 4.09 -2.06 1.83
N ASN A 57 4.65 -2.42 2.99
CA ASN A 57 5.10 -1.47 4.00
C ASN A 57 6.22 -0.57 3.47
N GLU A 58 7.19 -1.12 2.74
CA GLU A 58 8.24 -0.35 2.08
C GLU A 58 7.66 0.65 1.06
N PHE A 59 6.73 0.20 0.22
CA PHE A 59 6.05 1.05 -0.75
C PHE A 59 5.32 2.23 -0.07
N VAL A 60 4.55 1.95 0.98
CA VAL A 60 3.83 2.96 1.75
C VAL A 60 4.81 3.97 2.36
N GLN A 61 5.91 3.51 2.93
CA GLN A 61 6.95 4.39 3.47
C GLN A 61 7.61 5.26 2.38
N LYS A 62 7.94 4.68 1.22
CA LYS A 62 8.55 5.41 0.10
C LYS A 62 7.60 6.46 -0.46
N LYS A 63 6.30 6.15 -0.61
CA LYS A 63 5.26 7.10 -1.00
C LYS A 63 5.09 8.23 0.00
N HIS A 64 5.07 7.93 1.30
CA HIS A 64 5.02 8.95 2.34
C HIS A 64 6.24 9.88 2.30
N THR A 65 7.43 9.33 2.09
CA THR A 65 8.67 10.11 1.99
C THR A 65 8.67 11.02 0.76
N VAL A 66 8.21 10.53 -0.40
CA VAL A 66 8.08 11.35 -1.62
C VAL A 66 7.05 12.48 -1.43
N ASN A 67 5.89 12.20 -0.82
CA ASN A 67 4.89 13.24 -0.53
C ASN A 67 5.39 14.29 0.47
N LYS A 68 6.23 13.89 1.45
CA LYS A 68 6.83 14.84 2.40
C LYS A 68 7.90 15.73 1.77
N LEU A 69 8.61 15.24 0.76
CA LEU A 69 9.63 15.99 0.04
C LEU A 69 9.05 16.93 -1.03
N SER A 70 7.85 16.64 -1.56
CA SER A 70 7.25 17.43 -2.64
C SER A 70 6.41 18.63 -2.19
N GLY A 71 6.28 18.93 -0.89
CA GLY A 71 5.62 20.14 -0.37
C GLY A 71 4.13 20.32 -0.70
N HIS A 72 3.55 19.48 -1.55
CA HIS A 72 2.12 19.43 -1.86
C HIS A 72 1.46 18.40 -0.94
N SER A 73 1.12 18.87 0.26
CA SER A 73 0.04 18.31 1.06
C SER A 73 -1.20 18.23 0.17
N ASP A 74 -1.61 17.02 -0.24
CA ASP A 74 -3.01 16.63 -0.42
C ASP A 74 -3.08 15.21 -1.02
N ILE A 75 -2.61 14.25 -0.24
CA ILE A 75 -3.35 12.99 -0.13
C ILE A 75 -3.67 12.93 1.35
N LYS A 76 -4.92 13.25 1.71
CA LYS A 76 -5.51 12.92 3.01
C LYS A 76 -5.09 11.50 3.30
N THR A 77 -4.07 11.39 4.13
CA THR A 77 -3.49 10.11 4.46
C THR A 77 -4.60 9.40 5.19
N THR A 78 -4.95 8.20 4.76
CA THR A 78 -5.97 7.30 5.32
C THR A 78 -5.82 7.05 6.83
N LYS A 79 -4.78 7.62 7.46
CA LYS A 79 -4.62 7.74 8.91
C LYS A 79 -5.58 8.76 9.56
N ASP A 80 -5.84 9.91 8.94
CA ASP A 80 -6.79 10.90 9.50
C ASP A 80 -8.24 10.40 9.45
N ALA A 81 -8.57 9.51 8.50
CA ALA A 81 -9.89 8.90 8.40
C ALA A 81 -10.14 7.79 9.44
N TYR A 82 -9.08 7.26 10.08
CA TYR A 82 -9.19 6.25 11.12
C TYR A 82 -9.23 6.86 12.53
N GLU A 83 -8.58 8.02 12.74
CA GLU A 83 -8.57 8.70 14.05
C GLU A 83 -9.81 9.59 14.30
N THR A 84 -10.60 9.95 13.27
CA THR A 84 -11.83 10.74 13.46
C THR A 84 -13.04 9.96 13.96
N LYS A 85 -12.99 8.62 14.04
CA LYS A 85 -14.12 7.81 14.56
C LYS A 85 -14.00 7.40 16.04
N ASN A 86 -12.92 7.77 16.74
CA ASN A 86 -12.69 7.35 18.13
C ASN A 86 -12.30 8.46 19.11
N LYS A 87 -12.52 9.74 18.78
CA LYS A 87 -12.54 10.85 19.75
C LYS A 87 -13.53 11.93 19.31
N GLY A 88 -14.68 11.99 19.98
CA GLY A 88 -15.72 13.01 19.80
C GLY A 88 -17.10 12.42 19.89
#